data_AF-A0A947V7L3-F1
#
_entry.id   AF-A0A947V7L3-F1
#
_cell.length_a   1.000
_cell.length_b   1.000
_cell.length_c   1.000
_cell.angle_alpha   90.00
_cell.angle_beta   90.00
_cell.angle_gamma   90.00
#
_symmetry.space_group_name_H-M   'P 1'
#
loop_
_entity.id
_entity.type
_entity.pdbx_description
1 polymer ?
#
loop_
_entity_poly.entity_id
_entity_poly.type
_entity_poly.pdbx_seq_one_letter_code
_entity_poly.pdbx_strand_id
1 'polypeptide(L)'
;MELTALTALSPLDGRYGSKTASLRDFFSEYALIKYRVIVEIEWLKALAAEPAIAEVPAFSTEAIALLDGIADHFSVADAERVKTIEATTNHDVKAVEYFLKEKTKANAEIAAVSEFIHFACTSEDINNLSHALMLKGARDAVLLPALEKLIARLTELAHQLADLPMLSRTHGQPASPTTVGKELANVVYRLRRVWDAIGSVELLGKINGAVGNYNAHLSAYPELDWEAFARNFVTELGLSFNPYTIQIEPHDAMAELYDAIARTNTILIDFNRDIWGYISVGYFKQKVKAGEVGSSTMPHKVNPIDFENSEGNLGLANAVLRHLAEKLPVSRWQRDLTDSTVLRNMGVGFGYSLLAYESCLRGLSKLEANPAALAADLDANWEVLAEPIQTVMRRYGVANPYEQLKELTRGKAGMTRETLHAFIDGLAIPDAEKARLKTMTPGSYTGVAAELARQI
;
A
#
# COMPACT_ATOMS: atom_id res chain seq x y z
N MET A 1 27.79 18.64 11.10
CA MET A 1 27.15 18.88 9.79
C MET A 1 25.67 19.03 10.07
N GLU A 2 25.02 20.08 9.57
CA GLU A 2 23.58 20.27 9.76
C GLU A 2 22.75 19.33 8.89
N LEU A 3 21.51 19.04 9.30
CA LEU A 3 20.58 18.22 8.52
C LEU A 3 20.09 18.98 7.28
N THR A 4 20.30 18.36 6.12
CA THR A 4 19.82 18.79 4.80
C THR A 4 19.46 17.54 3.99
N ALA A 5 18.80 17.67 2.85
CA ALA A 5 18.53 16.52 1.98
C ALA A 5 19.81 15.79 1.49
N LEU A 6 20.95 16.48 1.43
CA LEU A 6 22.23 15.86 1.03
C LEU A 6 22.96 15.18 2.19
N THR A 7 22.66 15.58 3.42
CA THR A 7 23.34 15.10 4.63
C THR A 7 22.46 14.18 5.49
N ALA A 8 21.21 13.95 5.07
CA ALA A 8 20.29 13.02 5.71
C ALA A 8 20.81 11.57 5.65
N LEU A 9 20.72 10.86 6.78
CA LEU A 9 21.11 9.45 6.87
C LEU A 9 20.13 8.55 6.10
N SER A 10 18.83 8.79 6.28
CA SER A 10 17.79 8.07 5.55
C SER A 10 17.61 8.67 4.15
N PRO A 11 17.54 7.85 3.09
CA PRO A 11 17.28 8.35 1.75
C PRO A 11 15.83 8.85 1.60
N LEU A 12 14.90 8.42 2.47
CA LEU A 12 13.52 8.89 2.48
C LEU A 12 13.41 10.39 2.83
N ASP A 13 14.37 10.93 3.58
CA ASP A 13 14.44 12.36 3.90
C ASP A 13 15.47 13.11 3.06
N GLY A 14 16.38 12.37 2.43
CA GLY A 14 17.41 12.89 1.54
C GLY A 14 17.05 12.80 0.07
N ARG A 15 17.71 11.88 -0.64
CA ARG A 15 17.57 11.67 -2.09
C ARG A 15 16.11 11.59 -2.58
N TYR A 16 15.24 10.98 -1.78
CA TYR A 16 13.83 10.75 -2.10
C TYR A 16 12.88 11.63 -1.30
N GLY A 17 13.37 12.62 -0.54
CA GLY A 17 12.54 13.48 0.32
C GLY A 17 11.42 14.22 -0.40
N SER A 18 11.60 14.55 -1.68
CA SER A 18 10.53 15.16 -2.50
C SER A 18 9.41 14.20 -2.89
N LYS A 19 9.66 12.88 -2.81
CA LYS A 19 8.70 11.81 -3.17
C LYS A 19 7.90 11.32 -1.97
N THR A 20 8.37 11.61 -0.78
CA THR A 20 7.74 11.25 0.50
C THR A 20 7.21 12.49 1.24
N ALA A 21 7.27 13.68 0.62
CA ALA A 21 6.89 14.93 1.26
C ALA A 21 5.46 14.93 1.81
N SER A 22 4.52 14.30 1.10
CA SER A 22 3.11 14.15 1.53
C SER A 22 2.94 13.35 2.81
N LEU A 23 3.93 12.56 3.22
CA LEU A 23 3.89 11.78 4.47
C LEU A 23 4.37 12.58 5.68
N ARG A 24 5.02 13.73 5.49
CA ARG A 24 5.55 14.56 6.58
C ARG A 24 4.45 15.10 7.48
N ASP A 25 3.29 15.41 6.91
CA ASP A 25 2.11 15.89 7.65
C ASP A 25 1.39 14.78 8.43
N PHE A 26 1.82 13.52 8.27
CA PHE A 26 1.24 12.37 8.97
C PHE A 26 2.21 11.68 9.91
N PHE A 27 3.50 11.57 9.59
CA PHE A 27 4.42 10.68 10.34
C PHE A 27 5.67 11.35 10.91
N SER A 28 5.84 12.67 10.70
CA SER A 28 6.94 13.39 11.35
C SER A 28 6.68 13.63 12.83
N GLU A 29 7.72 14.03 13.58
CA GLU A 29 7.56 14.51 14.96
C GLU A 29 6.57 15.68 15.03
N TYR A 30 6.64 16.59 14.05
CA TYR A 30 5.69 17.69 13.91
C TYR A 30 4.24 17.17 13.78
N ALA A 31 4.01 16.17 12.93
CA ALA A 31 2.70 15.57 12.77
C ALA A 31 2.21 14.91 14.06
N LEU A 32 3.06 14.14 14.75
CA LEU A 32 2.70 13.53 16.02
C LEU A 32 2.26 14.58 17.05
N ILE A 33 2.99 15.68 17.19
CA ILE A 33 2.63 16.77 18.08
C ILE A 33 1.31 17.42 17.64
N LYS A 34 1.14 17.67 16.34
CA LYS A 34 -0.10 18.23 15.77
C LYS A 34 -1.32 17.36 16.11
N TYR A 35 -1.24 16.05 15.89
CA TYR A 35 -2.35 15.14 16.19
C TYR A 35 -2.63 15.03 17.69
N ARG A 36 -1.60 15.09 18.55
CA ARG A 36 -1.80 15.17 20.00
C ARG A 36 -2.55 16.42 20.41
N VAL A 37 -2.18 17.57 19.83
CA VAL A 37 -2.87 18.85 20.04
C VAL A 37 -4.34 18.75 19.62
N ILE A 38 -4.63 18.15 18.46
CA ILE A 38 -6.00 17.92 17.99
C ILE A 38 -6.79 17.08 19.00
N VAL A 39 -6.25 15.93 19.42
CA VAL A 39 -6.95 15.03 20.36
C VAL A 39 -7.22 15.70 21.72
N GLU A 40 -6.25 16.44 22.26
CA GLU A 40 -6.42 17.17 23.52
C GLU A 40 -7.49 18.28 23.44
N ILE A 41 -7.52 18.99 22.31
CA ILE A 41 -8.53 20.02 22.05
C ILE A 41 -9.92 19.40 21.95
N GLU A 42 -10.06 18.33 21.17
CA GLU A 42 -11.35 17.64 21.03
C GLU A 42 -11.80 17.02 22.37
N TRP A 43 -10.86 16.51 23.18
CA TRP A 43 -11.19 15.99 24.51
C TRP A 43 -11.76 17.08 25.41
N LEU A 44 -11.12 18.25 25.46
CA LEU A 44 -11.62 19.38 26.25
C LEU A 44 -12.99 19.86 25.75
N LYS A 45 -13.20 19.90 24.43
CA LYS A 45 -14.50 20.24 23.82
C LYS A 45 -15.58 19.23 24.21
N ALA A 46 -15.26 17.93 24.18
CA ALA A 46 -16.18 16.88 24.59
C ALA A 46 -16.56 16.99 26.08
N LEU A 47 -15.59 17.26 26.95
CA LEU A 47 -15.86 17.50 28.39
C LEU A 47 -16.78 18.70 28.60
N ALA A 48 -16.55 19.80 27.88
CA ALA A 48 -17.39 20.99 27.96
C ALA A 48 -18.82 20.77 27.42
N ALA A 49 -18.97 19.84 26.47
CA ALA A 49 -20.26 19.50 25.88
C ALA A 49 -21.11 18.55 26.75
N GLU A 50 -20.52 17.92 27.77
CA GLU A 50 -21.20 16.99 28.67
C GLU A 50 -21.85 17.72 29.87
N PRO A 51 -23.20 17.82 29.93
CA PRO A 51 -23.86 18.56 31.00
C PRO A 51 -23.62 17.99 32.41
N ALA A 52 -23.25 16.71 32.53
CA ALA A 52 -22.90 16.11 33.81
C ALA A 52 -21.58 16.62 34.39
N ILE A 53 -20.71 17.26 33.58
CA ILE A 53 -19.42 17.84 34.00
C ILE A 53 -19.60 19.35 34.20
N ALA A 54 -20.32 19.74 35.25
CA ALA A 54 -20.71 21.14 35.49
C ALA A 54 -19.51 22.10 35.72
N GLU A 55 -18.35 21.57 36.14
CA GLU A 55 -17.11 22.33 36.29
C GLU A 55 -16.53 22.81 34.95
N VAL A 56 -16.93 22.20 33.84
CA VAL A 56 -16.55 22.60 32.48
C VAL A 56 -17.83 23.01 31.72
N PRO A 57 -18.29 24.26 31.84
CA PRO A 57 -19.48 24.70 31.14
C PRO A 57 -19.26 24.69 29.62
N ALA A 58 -20.35 24.52 28.88
CA ALA A 58 -20.33 24.57 27.41
C ALA A 58 -19.67 25.86 26.90
N PHE A 59 -18.70 25.70 26.01
CA PHE A 59 -17.96 26.81 25.45
C PHE A 59 -18.80 27.67 24.49
N SER A 60 -18.54 28.99 24.52
CA SER A 60 -19.02 29.91 23.50
C SER A 60 -18.51 29.56 22.10
N THR A 61 -19.17 30.10 21.07
CA THR A 61 -18.70 29.98 19.68
C THR A 61 -17.31 30.57 19.51
N GLU A 62 -16.98 31.63 20.23
CA GLU A 62 -15.67 32.28 20.22
C GLU A 62 -14.57 31.40 20.84
N ALA A 63 -14.87 30.71 21.94
CA ALA A 63 -13.95 29.77 22.57
C ALA A 63 -13.72 28.53 21.69
N ILE A 64 -14.77 27.97 21.09
CA ILE A 64 -14.65 26.87 20.12
C ILE A 64 -13.82 27.31 18.91
N ALA A 65 -14.08 28.48 18.33
CA ALA A 65 -13.32 28.99 17.18
C ALA A 65 -11.84 29.21 17.50
N LEU A 66 -11.49 29.60 18.74
CA LEU A 66 -10.10 29.70 19.16
C LEU A 66 -9.43 28.31 19.22
N LEU A 67 -10.11 27.32 19.81
CA LEU A 67 -9.61 25.94 19.90
C LEU A 67 -9.41 25.34 18.51
N ASP A 68 -10.42 25.42 17.65
CA ASP A 68 -10.35 24.94 16.27
C ASP A 68 -9.24 25.66 15.49
N GLY A 69 -9.08 26.98 15.68
CA GLY A 69 -8.00 27.75 15.08
C GLY A 69 -6.59 27.31 15.51
N ILE A 70 -6.40 26.80 16.73
CA ILE A 70 -5.12 26.23 17.18
C ILE A 70 -4.85 24.92 16.45
N ALA A 71 -5.85 24.06 16.27
CA ALA A 71 -5.72 22.79 15.56
C ALA A 71 -5.47 22.98 14.05
N ASP A 72 -6.24 23.86 13.41
CA ASP A 72 -6.20 24.12 11.96
C ASP A 72 -4.94 24.87 11.52
N HIS A 73 -4.40 25.73 12.39
CA HIS A 73 -3.24 26.58 12.10
C HIS A 73 -2.00 26.21 12.91
N PHE A 74 -1.97 25.01 13.47
CA PHE A 74 -0.79 24.48 14.16
C PHE A 74 0.44 24.57 13.24
N SER A 75 1.53 25.16 13.72
CA SER A 75 2.70 25.50 12.90
C SER A 75 3.99 24.83 13.39
N VAL A 76 5.05 24.86 12.56
CA VAL A 76 6.38 24.37 12.97
C VAL A 76 6.90 25.11 14.20
N ALA A 77 6.66 26.42 14.29
CA ALA A 77 7.03 27.22 15.46
C ALA A 77 6.29 26.77 16.73
N ASP A 78 5.05 26.30 16.60
CA ASP A 78 4.30 25.72 17.73
C ASP A 78 4.89 24.38 18.16
N ALA A 79 5.24 23.51 17.21
CA ALA A 79 5.94 22.26 17.53
C ALA A 79 7.30 22.52 18.20
N GLU A 80 8.07 23.50 17.74
CA GLU A 80 9.32 23.94 18.38
C GLU A 80 9.07 24.46 19.81
N ARG A 81 7.96 25.18 20.03
CA ARG A 81 7.55 25.59 21.38
C ARG A 81 7.27 24.38 22.27
N VAL A 82 6.56 23.37 21.76
CA VAL A 82 6.34 22.11 22.49
C VAL A 82 7.68 21.43 22.82
N LYS A 83 8.61 21.31 21.88
CA LYS A 83 9.95 20.73 22.15
C LYS A 83 10.74 21.54 23.19
N THR A 84 10.59 22.86 23.20
CA THR A 84 11.21 23.73 24.22
C THR A 84 10.68 23.44 25.61
N ILE A 85 9.36 23.23 25.75
CA ILE A 85 8.73 22.84 27.02
C ILE A 85 9.15 21.42 27.42
N GLU A 86 9.21 20.49 26.45
CA GLU A 86 9.66 19.12 26.65
C GLU A 86 11.08 19.05 27.22
N ALA A 87 11.98 19.94 26.79
CA ALA A 87 13.35 19.99 27.31
C ALA A 87 13.42 20.24 28.84
N THR A 88 12.36 20.82 29.42
CA THR A 88 12.25 21.03 30.87
C THR A 88 11.50 19.89 31.56
N THR A 89 10.42 19.38 30.94
CA THR A 89 9.56 18.35 31.54
C THR A 89 10.09 16.93 31.35
N ASN A 90 10.94 16.70 30.35
CA ASN A 90 11.38 15.40 29.87
C ASN A 90 10.21 14.43 29.58
N HIS A 91 9.06 14.97 29.19
CA HIS A 91 7.84 14.23 28.88
C HIS A 91 7.05 14.95 27.78
N ASP A 92 6.91 14.31 26.63
CA ASP A 92 6.35 14.91 25.41
C ASP A 92 4.85 15.27 25.50
N VAL A 93 3.99 14.38 26.00
CA VAL A 93 2.55 14.68 26.15
C VAL A 93 2.30 15.78 27.19
N LYS A 94 3.03 15.78 28.31
CA LYS A 94 2.93 16.87 29.31
C LYS A 94 3.34 18.23 28.73
N ALA A 95 4.27 18.24 27.78
CA ALA A 95 4.64 19.46 27.07
C ALA A 95 3.51 19.99 26.16
N VAL A 96 2.70 19.12 25.58
CA VAL A 96 1.49 19.50 24.81
C VAL A 96 0.43 20.13 25.74
N GLU A 97 0.19 19.55 26.91
CA GLU A 97 -0.73 20.12 27.91
C GLU A 97 -0.33 21.56 28.28
N TYR A 98 0.95 21.77 28.61
CA TYR A 98 1.46 23.11 28.94
C TYR A 98 1.42 24.08 27.76
N PHE A 99 1.71 23.61 26.55
CA PHE A 99 1.56 24.42 25.34
C PHE A 99 0.11 24.90 25.16
N LEU A 100 -0.87 24.01 25.35
CA LEU A 100 -2.29 24.37 25.24
C LEU A 100 -2.69 25.39 26.32
N LYS A 101 -2.27 25.18 27.57
CA LYS A 101 -2.46 26.17 28.65
C LYS A 101 -1.87 27.54 28.28
N GLU A 102 -0.68 27.58 27.67
CA GLU A 102 -0.06 28.83 27.21
C GLU A 102 -0.85 29.51 26.08
N LYS A 103 -1.38 28.72 25.13
CA LYS A 103 -2.11 29.21 23.95
C LYS A 103 -3.49 29.74 24.29
N THR A 104 -4.16 29.16 25.27
CA THR A 104 -5.56 29.47 25.60
C THR A 104 -5.71 30.46 26.76
N LYS A 105 -4.62 30.82 27.47
CA LYS A 105 -4.63 31.69 28.65
C LYS A 105 -5.35 33.04 28.50
N ALA A 106 -5.45 33.57 27.28
CA ALA A 106 -6.06 34.87 27.02
C ALA A 106 -7.60 34.80 26.90
N ASN A 107 -8.16 33.60 26.68
CA ASN A 107 -9.59 33.37 26.68
C ASN A 107 -10.03 32.98 28.10
N ALA A 108 -10.90 33.80 28.70
CA ALA A 108 -11.30 33.62 30.10
C ALA A 108 -12.07 32.32 30.36
N GLU A 109 -12.89 31.87 29.40
CA GLU A 109 -13.67 30.63 29.54
C GLU A 109 -12.74 29.42 29.60
N ILE A 110 -11.81 29.30 28.66
CA ILE A 110 -10.88 28.17 28.60
C ILE A 110 -9.86 28.24 29.75
N ALA A 111 -9.38 29.44 30.09
CA ALA A 111 -8.44 29.62 31.20
C ALA A 111 -9.03 29.16 32.54
N ALA A 112 -10.32 29.40 32.77
CA ALA A 112 -11.02 28.97 33.99
C ALA A 112 -11.07 27.44 34.16
N VAL A 113 -11.05 26.70 33.05
CA VAL A 113 -11.07 25.22 33.02
C VAL A 113 -9.75 24.63 32.54
N SER A 114 -8.66 25.40 32.59
CA SER A 114 -7.35 24.98 32.04
C SER A 114 -6.80 23.69 32.68
N GLU A 115 -7.15 23.40 33.94
CA GLU A 115 -6.80 22.16 34.62
C GLU A 115 -7.61 20.92 34.15
N PHE A 116 -8.60 21.12 33.28
CA PHE A 116 -9.30 20.03 32.58
C PHE A 116 -8.65 19.64 31.25
N ILE A 117 -7.64 20.38 30.78
CA ILE A 117 -6.78 19.90 29.69
C ILE A 117 -6.08 18.64 30.19
N HIS A 118 -6.16 17.55 29.41
CA HIS A 118 -5.68 16.22 29.80
C HIS A 118 -6.43 15.59 31.00
N PHE A 119 -7.65 16.03 31.32
CA PHE A 119 -8.40 15.52 32.47
C PHE A 119 -8.60 14.00 32.41
N ALA A 120 -8.19 13.30 33.47
CA ALA A 120 -8.27 11.86 33.69
C ALA A 120 -7.58 10.96 32.63
N CYS A 121 -6.99 11.56 31.59
CA CYS A 121 -6.24 10.89 30.56
C CYS A 121 -4.93 10.28 31.08
N THR A 122 -4.47 9.25 30.38
CA THR A 122 -3.05 8.88 30.35
C THR A 122 -2.43 9.31 29.02
N SER A 123 -1.11 9.47 28.97
CA SER A 123 -0.37 9.81 27.73
C SER A 123 -0.75 8.93 26.54
N GLU A 124 -1.07 7.66 26.80
CA GLU A 124 -1.48 6.73 25.75
C GLU A 124 -2.89 6.90 25.23
N ASP A 125 -3.81 7.50 25.98
CA ASP A 125 -5.10 7.89 25.44
C ASP A 125 -4.90 8.89 24.29
N ILE A 126 -3.97 9.83 24.45
CA ILE A 126 -3.64 10.82 23.43
C ILE A 126 -2.81 10.20 22.30
N ASN A 127 -1.80 9.38 22.64
CA ASN A 127 -0.90 8.79 21.65
C ASN A 127 -1.63 7.85 20.69
N ASN A 128 -2.43 6.90 21.20
CA ASN A 128 -3.07 5.91 20.33
C ASN A 128 -4.04 6.56 19.34
N LEU A 129 -4.84 7.53 19.79
CA LEU A 129 -5.76 8.27 18.92
C LEU A 129 -4.98 9.09 17.89
N SER A 130 -3.87 9.71 18.29
CA SER A 130 -2.98 10.40 17.36
C SER A 130 -2.44 9.44 16.30
N HIS A 131 -1.93 8.27 16.69
CA HIS A 131 -1.39 7.27 15.77
C HIS A 131 -2.46 6.74 14.81
N ALA A 132 -3.66 6.45 15.30
CA ALA A 132 -4.78 6.00 14.48
C ALA A 132 -5.20 7.08 13.45
N LEU A 133 -5.28 8.36 13.85
CA LEU A 133 -5.55 9.47 12.94
C LEU A 133 -4.42 9.67 11.91
N MET A 134 -3.15 9.56 12.33
CA MET A 134 -1.99 9.62 11.43
C MET A 134 -2.04 8.53 10.37
N LEU A 135 -2.30 7.27 10.78
CA LEU A 135 -2.44 6.13 9.88
C LEU A 135 -3.64 6.27 8.95
N LYS A 136 -4.79 6.70 9.47
CA LYS A 136 -6.02 6.93 8.70
C LYS A 136 -5.78 7.98 7.62
N GLY A 137 -5.24 9.13 8.01
CA GLY A 137 -4.92 10.22 7.10
C GLY A 137 -3.94 9.80 6.01
N ALA A 138 -2.83 9.14 6.37
CA ALA A 138 -1.85 8.69 5.39
C ALA A 138 -2.40 7.59 4.46
N ARG A 139 -3.20 6.66 4.98
CA ARG A 139 -3.84 5.61 4.18
C ARG A 139 -4.81 6.22 3.18
N ASP A 140 -5.73 7.05 3.65
CA ASP A 140 -6.86 7.56 2.86
C ASP A 140 -6.41 8.66 1.88
N ALA A 141 -5.51 9.56 2.30
CA ALA A 141 -5.11 10.71 1.49
C ALA A 141 -3.85 10.48 0.63
N VAL A 142 -3.00 9.50 0.96
CA VAL A 142 -1.70 9.31 0.28
C VAL A 142 -1.59 7.93 -0.35
N LEU A 143 -1.67 6.87 0.46
CA LEU A 143 -1.32 5.53 0.01
C LEU A 143 -2.35 4.96 -0.98
N LEU A 144 -3.63 4.96 -0.61
CA LEU A 144 -4.71 4.44 -1.47
C LEU A 144 -4.83 5.21 -2.79
N PRO A 145 -4.77 6.56 -2.83
CA PRO A 145 -4.75 7.30 -4.09
C PRO A 145 -3.52 7.01 -4.97
N ALA A 146 -2.34 6.80 -4.38
CA ALA A 146 -1.15 6.44 -5.13
C ALA A 146 -1.27 5.04 -5.76
N LEU A 147 -1.78 4.07 -5.00
CA LEU A 147 -2.04 2.73 -5.48
C LEU A 147 -3.13 2.70 -6.56
N GLU A 148 -4.21 3.48 -6.40
CA GLU A 148 -5.28 3.60 -7.39
C GLU A 148 -4.75 4.07 -8.74
N LYS A 149 -3.87 5.09 -8.77
CA LYS A 149 -3.25 5.58 -10.02
C LYS A 149 -2.47 4.48 -10.73
N LEU A 150 -1.75 3.65 -9.97
CA LEU A 150 -1.00 2.51 -10.51
C LEU A 150 -1.97 1.46 -11.08
N ILE A 151 -3.01 1.07 -10.32
CA ILE A 151 -4.00 0.10 -10.76
C ILE A 151 -4.74 0.58 -12.01
N ALA A 152 -5.16 1.84 -12.05
CA ALA A 152 -5.83 2.44 -13.20
C ALA A 152 -4.93 2.40 -14.44
N ARG A 153 -3.64 2.73 -14.30
CA ARG A 153 -2.68 2.66 -15.42
C ARG A 153 -2.46 1.24 -15.92
N LEU A 154 -2.37 0.26 -15.01
CA LEU A 154 -2.27 -1.16 -15.40
C LEU A 154 -3.53 -1.65 -16.10
N THR A 155 -4.71 -1.22 -15.64
CA THR A 155 -6.00 -1.55 -16.25
C THR A 155 -6.08 -1.01 -17.67
N GLU A 156 -5.68 0.25 -17.87
CA GLU A 156 -5.60 0.87 -19.19
C GLU A 156 -4.68 0.08 -20.13
N LEU A 157 -3.49 -0.32 -19.67
CA LEU A 157 -2.56 -1.13 -20.44
C LEU A 157 -3.11 -2.55 -20.71
N ALA A 158 -3.80 -3.15 -19.75
CA ALA A 158 -4.44 -4.45 -19.91
C ALA A 158 -5.47 -4.42 -21.03
N HIS A 159 -6.29 -3.37 -21.09
CA HIS A 159 -7.28 -3.17 -22.14
C HIS A 159 -6.63 -2.84 -23.50
N GLN A 160 -5.64 -1.94 -23.53
CA GLN A 160 -4.92 -1.54 -24.75
C GLN A 160 -4.18 -2.71 -25.41
N LEU A 161 -3.64 -3.62 -24.60
CA LEU A 161 -2.85 -4.76 -25.06
C LEU A 161 -3.64 -6.07 -24.99
N ALA A 162 -4.97 -6.01 -24.85
CA ALA A 162 -5.85 -7.17 -24.67
C ALA A 162 -5.70 -8.19 -25.79
N ASP A 163 -5.55 -7.74 -27.04
CA ASP A 163 -5.44 -8.60 -28.21
C ASP A 163 -4.02 -8.98 -28.59
N LEU A 164 -2.99 -8.44 -27.91
CA LEU A 164 -1.60 -8.64 -28.30
C LEU A 164 -1.10 -10.01 -27.84
N PRO A 165 -0.93 -11.00 -28.75
CA PRO A 165 -0.57 -12.36 -28.36
C PRO A 165 0.84 -12.42 -27.79
N MET A 166 1.05 -13.31 -26.83
CA MET A 166 2.33 -13.50 -26.16
C MET A 166 2.58 -14.99 -25.92
N LEU A 167 3.78 -15.45 -26.25
CA LEU A 167 4.23 -16.78 -25.83
C LEU A 167 4.44 -16.78 -24.32
N SER A 168 3.67 -17.62 -23.62
CA SER A 168 3.78 -17.79 -22.17
C SER A 168 5.07 -18.51 -21.79
N ARG A 169 5.51 -18.32 -20.55
CA ARG A 169 6.65 -19.05 -19.99
C ARG A 169 6.26 -19.74 -18.69
N THR A 170 6.31 -21.07 -18.67
CA THR A 170 6.16 -21.88 -17.44
C THR A 170 7.47 -22.59 -17.15
N HIS A 171 7.99 -22.46 -15.93
CA HIS A 171 9.36 -22.90 -15.60
C HIS A 171 10.43 -22.26 -16.52
N GLY A 172 10.15 -21.05 -17.03
CA GLY A 172 10.99 -20.35 -17.99
C GLY A 172 10.97 -20.93 -19.42
N GLN A 173 10.16 -21.95 -19.70
CA GLN A 173 10.08 -22.61 -21.02
C GLN A 173 8.84 -22.15 -21.81
N PRO A 174 8.89 -22.15 -23.16
CA PRO A 174 7.73 -21.93 -24.02
C PRO A 174 6.51 -22.75 -23.59
N ALA A 175 5.35 -22.08 -23.50
CA ALA A 175 4.10 -22.67 -23.05
C ALA A 175 2.90 -22.08 -23.81
N SER A 176 1.71 -22.62 -23.56
CA SER A 176 0.46 -22.23 -24.22
C SER A 176 0.27 -20.71 -24.22
N PRO A 177 0.06 -20.07 -25.40
CA PRO A 177 0.03 -18.62 -25.52
C PRO A 177 -1.06 -17.93 -24.71
N THR A 178 -0.79 -16.68 -24.34
CA THR A 178 -1.68 -15.74 -23.66
C THR A 178 -1.74 -14.43 -24.46
N THR A 179 -2.27 -13.36 -23.89
CA THR A 179 -2.06 -11.99 -24.39
C THR A 179 -1.36 -11.13 -23.36
N VAL A 180 -0.61 -10.13 -23.80
CA VAL A 180 0.07 -9.18 -22.90
C VAL A 180 -0.94 -8.53 -21.97
N GLY A 181 -2.10 -8.11 -22.50
CA GLY A 181 -3.15 -7.51 -21.69
C GLY A 181 -3.71 -8.45 -20.62
N LYS A 182 -3.81 -9.75 -20.92
CA LYS A 182 -4.28 -10.76 -19.95
C LYS A 182 -3.32 -10.94 -18.78
N GLU A 183 -2.01 -10.91 -19.02
CA GLU A 183 -1.03 -10.99 -17.94
C GLU A 183 -1.04 -9.75 -17.04
N LEU A 184 -1.27 -8.56 -17.62
CA LEU A 184 -1.48 -7.34 -16.82
C LEU A 184 -2.79 -7.40 -16.03
N ALA A 185 -3.87 -7.93 -16.61
CA ALA A 185 -5.16 -8.09 -15.94
C ALA A 185 -5.07 -8.99 -14.69
N ASN A 186 -4.24 -10.05 -14.73
CA ASN A 186 -3.97 -10.89 -13.55
C ASN A 186 -3.45 -10.06 -12.37
N VAL A 187 -2.55 -9.12 -12.64
CA VAL A 187 -1.95 -8.25 -11.63
C VAL A 187 -2.96 -7.23 -11.13
N VAL A 188 -3.72 -6.58 -12.03
CA VAL A 188 -4.80 -5.64 -11.67
C VAL A 188 -5.79 -6.30 -10.72
N TYR A 189 -6.26 -7.50 -11.03
CA TYR A 189 -7.20 -8.23 -10.17
C TYR A 189 -6.63 -8.49 -8.78
N ARG A 190 -5.37 -8.91 -8.69
CA ARG A 190 -4.67 -9.12 -7.40
C ARG A 190 -4.55 -7.83 -6.61
N LEU A 191 -4.21 -6.71 -7.28
CA LEU A 191 -4.05 -5.40 -6.65
C LEU A 191 -5.38 -4.81 -6.17
N ARG A 192 -6.47 -4.96 -6.91
CA ARG A 192 -7.82 -4.53 -6.48
C ARG A 192 -8.22 -5.18 -5.16
N ARG A 193 -8.02 -6.49 -5.02
CA ARG A 193 -8.32 -7.22 -3.77
C ARG A 193 -7.56 -6.69 -2.55
N VAL A 194 -6.29 -6.33 -2.71
CA VAL A 194 -5.50 -5.80 -1.59
C VAL A 194 -5.72 -4.31 -1.36
N TRP A 195 -6.11 -3.55 -2.39
CA TRP A 195 -6.58 -2.17 -2.26
C TRP A 195 -7.84 -2.12 -1.39
N ASP A 196 -8.83 -2.99 -1.67
CA ASP A 196 -10.04 -3.12 -0.84
C ASP A 196 -9.68 -3.53 0.59
N ALA A 197 -8.77 -4.50 0.74
CA ALA A 197 -8.33 -4.96 2.06
C ALA A 197 -7.69 -3.83 2.89
N ILE A 198 -6.81 -3.00 2.29
CA ILE A 198 -6.22 -1.84 2.96
C ILE A 198 -7.31 -0.85 3.39
N GLY A 199 -8.23 -0.51 2.49
CA GLY A 199 -9.32 0.43 2.77
C GLY A 199 -10.29 -0.05 3.85
N SER A 200 -10.47 -1.38 3.97
CA SER A 200 -11.37 -2.01 4.94
C SER A 200 -10.82 -2.15 6.35
N VAL A 201 -9.52 -1.93 6.59
CA VAL A 201 -8.96 -2.07 7.94
C VAL A 201 -9.58 -1.02 8.87
N GLU A 202 -10.18 -1.48 9.96
CA GLU A 202 -10.71 -0.61 11.00
C GLU A 202 -9.56 -0.09 11.85
N LEU A 203 -9.35 1.23 11.84
CA LEU A 203 -8.33 1.84 12.69
C LEU A 203 -8.92 2.10 14.08
N LEU A 204 -8.42 1.33 15.04
CA LEU A 204 -8.90 1.32 16.40
C LEU A 204 -8.35 2.49 17.22
N GLY A 205 -9.18 2.97 18.14
CA GLY A 205 -8.82 4.00 19.12
C GLY A 205 -9.43 3.68 20.49
N LYS A 206 -8.76 4.13 21.55
CA LYS A 206 -9.20 3.96 22.95
C LYS A 206 -8.97 5.24 23.74
N ILE A 207 -9.78 5.47 24.77
CA ILE A 207 -9.53 6.47 25.81
C ILE A 207 -10.16 6.00 27.13
N ASN A 208 -9.34 5.41 28.00
CA ASN A 208 -9.84 4.73 29.21
C ASN A 208 -8.87 4.80 30.40
N GLY A 209 -7.92 5.74 30.34
CA GLY A 209 -7.03 6.08 31.43
C GLY A 209 -5.89 5.09 31.63
N ALA A 210 -5.26 5.20 32.80
CA ALA A 210 -3.94 4.65 33.07
C ALA A 210 -3.76 3.15 32.78
N VAL A 211 -4.77 2.31 32.96
CA VAL A 211 -4.68 0.85 32.77
C VAL A 211 -5.94 0.23 32.17
N GLY A 212 -6.78 1.03 31.51
CA GLY A 212 -7.94 0.51 30.79
C GLY A 212 -9.28 0.49 31.53
N ASN A 213 -9.36 1.00 32.77
CA ASN A 213 -10.53 0.80 33.64
C ASN A 213 -11.16 2.10 34.15
N TYR A 214 -10.88 3.25 33.53
CA TYR A 214 -11.49 4.53 33.90
C TYR A 214 -11.26 4.97 35.36
N ASN A 215 -10.23 4.47 36.05
CA ASN A 215 -10.07 4.68 37.50
C ASN A 215 -10.06 6.16 37.90
N ALA A 216 -9.27 7.00 37.22
CA ALA A 216 -9.19 8.43 37.49
C ALA A 216 -10.53 9.14 37.19
N HIS A 217 -11.15 8.76 36.08
CA HIS A 217 -12.44 9.28 35.63
C HIS A 217 -13.54 9.04 36.68
N LEU A 218 -13.72 7.77 37.10
CA LEU A 218 -14.72 7.36 38.09
C LEU A 218 -14.41 7.86 39.51
N SER A 219 -13.15 8.21 39.81
CA SER A 219 -12.78 8.80 41.10
C SER A 219 -13.28 10.24 41.23
N ALA A 220 -13.43 10.96 40.11
CA ALA A 220 -13.91 12.33 40.08
C ALA A 220 -15.41 12.41 39.73
N TYR A 221 -15.87 11.62 38.76
CA TYR A 221 -17.26 11.57 38.32
C TYR A 221 -17.77 10.11 38.34
N PRO A 222 -18.20 9.60 39.51
CA PRO A 222 -18.59 8.20 39.68
C PRO A 222 -19.93 7.85 39.02
N GLU A 223 -20.77 8.83 38.70
CA GLU A 223 -22.09 8.61 38.10
C GLU A 223 -22.11 8.78 36.58
N LEU A 224 -21.00 9.24 35.97
CA LEU A 224 -20.92 9.38 34.52
C LEU A 224 -20.59 8.03 33.87
N ASP A 225 -21.32 7.68 32.80
CA ASP A 225 -21.00 6.53 31.96
C ASP A 225 -19.80 6.84 31.06
N TRP A 226 -18.61 6.67 31.62
CA TRP A 226 -17.34 6.93 30.94
C TRP A 226 -17.08 6.01 29.74
N GLU A 227 -17.64 4.80 29.70
CA GLU A 227 -17.49 3.93 28.53
C GLU A 227 -18.31 4.46 27.36
N ALA A 228 -19.55 4.87 27.60
CA ALA A 228 -20.36 5.52 26.57
C ALA A 228 -19.74 6.84 26.10
N PHE A 229 -19.23 7.66 27.03
CA PHE A 229 -18.54 8.91 26.72
C PHE A 229 -17.30 8.66 25.85
N ALA A 230 -16.43 7.71 26.25
CA ALA A 230 -15.24 7.32 25.50
C ALA A 230 -15.58 6.78 24.10
N ARG A 231 -16.61 5.95 23.98
CA ARG A 231 -17.08 5.41 22.71
C ARG A 231 -17.48 6.52 21.75
N ASN A 232 -18.33 7.44 22.22
CA ASN A 232 -18.79 8.58 21.43
C ASN A 232 -17.60 9.42 20.96
N PHE A 233 -16.71 9.80 21.89
CA PHE A 233 -15.51 10.57 21.59
C PHE A 233 -14.63 9.93 20.50
N VAL A 234 -14.30 8.63 20.62
CA VAL A 234 -13.48 7.94 19.61
C VAL A 234 -14.19 7.86 18.26
N THR A 235 -15.50 7.60 18.25
CA THR A 235 -16.26 7.52 16.99
C THR A 235 -16.44 8.87 16.31
N GLU A 236 -16.53 9.97 17.06
CA GLU A 236 -16.59 11.34 16.54
C GLU A 236 -15.26 11.76 15.87
N LEU A 237 -14.12 11.22 16.36
CA LEU A 237 -12.83 11.33 15.68
C LEU A 237 -12.75 10.48 14.39
N GLY A 238 -13.78 9.71 14.04
CA GLY A 238 -13.83 8.87 12.85
C GLY A 238 -13.00 7.59 12.97
N LEU A 239 -12.80 7.10 14.20
CA LEU A 239 -12.09 5.86 14.51
C LEU A 239 -13.04 4.79 15.05
N SER A 240 -12.62 3.53 15.00
CA SER A 240 -13.36 2.41 15.61
C SER A 240 -13.00 2.29 17.10
N PHE A 241 -13.99 2.29 17.99
CA PHE A 241 -13.73 2.23 19.43
C PHE A 241 -13.29 0.83 19.88
N ASN A 242 -12.16 0.76 20.60
CA ASN A 242 -11.68 -0.45 21.27
C ASN A 242 -11.99 -0.38 22.78
N PRO A 243 -13.02 -1.11 23.27
CA PRO A 243 -13.41 -1.05 24.69
C PRO A 243 -12.47 -1.79 25.64
N TYR A 244 -11.64 -2.73 25.14
CA TYR A 244 -10.81 -3.59 25.98
C TYR A 244 -9.33 -3.38 25.69
N THR A 245 -8.71 -2.53 26.49
CA THR A 245 -7.28 -2.27 26.38
C THR A 245 -6.61 -2.28 27.74
N ILE A 246 -5.28 -2.38 27.73
CA ILE A 246 -4.44 -2.06 28.87
C ILE A 246 -4.15 -0.55 28.84
N GLN A 247 -2.97 -0.12 29.27
CA GLN A 247 -2.59 1.29 29.13
C GLN A 247 -2.44 1.72 27.67
N ILE A 248 -2.08 0.81 26.75
CA ILE A 248 -1.97 1.05 25.30
C ILE A 248 -3.15 0.42 24.54
N GLU A 249 -3.46 0.95 23.36
CA GLU A 249 -4.16 0.19 22.32
C GLU A 249 -3.25 -0.98 21.89
N PRO A 250 -3.78 -2.20 21.67
CA PRO A 250 -2.95 -3.40 21.43
C PRO A 250 -2.20 -3.43 20.10
N HIS A 251 -2.38 -2.48 19.19
CA HIS A 251 -1.72 -2.36 17.89
C HIS A 251 -2.08 -3.46 16.87
N ASP A 252 -3.08 -4.30 17.15
CA ASP A 252 -3.50 -5.40 16.25
C ASP A 252 -4.01 -4.86 14.90
N ALA A 253 -4.84 -3.81 14.93
CA ALA A 253 -5.32 -3.13 13.72
C ALA A 253 -4.18 -2.53 12.88
N MET A 254 -3.09 -2.10 13.53
CA MET A 254 -1.90 -1.64 12.81
C MET A 254 -1.21 -2.79 12.09
N ALA A 255 -1.09 -3.95 12.73
CA ALA A 255 -0.52 -5.15 12.11
C ALA A 255 -1.36 -5.59 10.90
N GLU A 256 -2.69 -5.58 11.00
CA GLU A 256 -3.59 -5.88 9.88
C GLU A 256 -3.36 -4.94 8.68
N LEU A 257 -3.22 -3.63 8.95
CA LEU A 257 -2.92 -2.64 7.93
C LEU A 257 -1.56 -2.89 7.28
N TYR A 258 -0.51 -3.09 8.08
CA TYR A 258 0.84 -3.30 7.58
C TYR A 258 0.95 -4.59 6.75
N ASP A 259 0.25 -5.65 7.14
CA ASP A 259 0.21 -6.90 6.39
C ASP A 259 -0.54 -6.74 5.06
N ALA A 260 -1.63 -5.97 5.02
CA ALA A 260 -2.32 -5.65 3.77
C ALA A 260 -1.43 -4.88 2.79
N ILE A 261 -0.66 -3.91 3.30
CA ILE A 261 0.33 -3.17 2.52
C ILE A 261 1.46 -4.09 2.06
N ALA A 262 1.99 -4.95 2.94
CA ALA A 262 3.07 -5.87 2.61
C ALA A 262 2.67 -6.88 1.52
N ARG A 263 1.41 -7.36 1.53
CA ARG A 263 0.85 -8.19 0.45
C ARG A 263 0.77 -7.45 -0.88
N THR A 264 0.36 -6.19 -0.87
CA THR A 264 0.38 -5.31 -2.06
C THR A 264 1.78 -5.18 -2.62
N ASN A 265 2.76 -4.91 -1.74
CA ASN A 265 4.15 -4.78 -2.13
C ASN A 265 4.71 -6.07 -2.72
N THR A 266 4.34 -7.24 -2.20
CA THR A 266 4.75 -8.53 -2.78
C THR A 266 4.18 -8.75 -4.17
N ILE A 267 2.92 -8.36 -4.43
CA ILE A 267 2.33 -8.40 -5.78
C ILE A 267 3.10 -7.48 -6.74
N LEU A 268 3.53 -6.30 -6.28
CA LEU A 268 4.30 -5.37 -7.11
C LEU A 268 5.76 -5.81 -7.32
N ILE A 269 6.38 -6.51 -6.36
CA ILE A 269 7.70 -7.13 -6.55
C ILE A 269 7.64 -8.15 -7.69
N ASP A 270 6.64 -9.03 -7.64
CA ASP A 270 6.37 -10.03 -8.68
C ASP A 270 6.17 -9.36 -10.05
N PHE A 271 5.33 -8.33 -10.10
CA PHE A 271 5.12 -7.54 -11.31
C PHE A 271 6.39 -6.87 -11.84
N ASN A 272 7.18 -6.22 -10.98
CA ASN A 272 8.42 -5.55 -11.37
C ASN A 272 9.41 -6.55 -11.99
N ARG A 273 9.49 -7.76 -11.44
CA ARG A 273 10.34 -8.85 -11.95
C ARG A 273 9.87 -9.38 -13.29
N ASP A 274 8.57 -9.56 -13.47
CA ASP A 274 8.01 -10.00 -14.76
C ASP A 274 8.25 -8.95 -15.85
N ILE A 275 7.99 -7.66 -15.58
CA ILE A 275 8.28 -6.59 -16.54
C ILE A 275 9.78 -6.50 -16.85
N TRP A 276 10.64 -6.63 -15.84
CA TRP A 276 12.09 -6.71 -16.05
C TRP A 276 12.45 -7.86 -17.01
N GLY A 277 11.84 -9.04 -16.81
CA GLY A 277 12.02 -10.21 -17.67
C GLY A 277 11.55 -9.97 -19.10
N TYR A 278 10.36 -9.40 -19.27
CA TYR A 278 9.82 -9.05 -20.58
C TYR A 278 10.66 -7.99 -21.31
N ILE A 279 11.22 -7.01 -20.61
CA ILE A 279 12.18 -6.05 -21.18
C ILE A 279 13.46 -6.77 -21.59
N SER A 280 13.97 -7.69 -20.76
CA SER A 280 15.19 -8.45 -21.03
C SER A 280 15.11 -9.29 -22.31
N VAL A 281 13.95 -9.90 -22.59
CA VAL A 281 13.70 -10.66 -23.84
C VAL A 281 13.18 -9.80 -25.00
N GLY A 282 13.08 -8.48 -24.81
CA GLY A 282 12.73 -7.54 -25.88
C GLY A 282 11.23 -7.47 -26.22
N TYR A 283 10.35 -8.06 -25.40
CA TYR A 283 8.90 -7.92 -25.53
C TYR A 283 8.43 -6.49 -25.28
N PHE A 284 9.16 -5.75 -24.45
CA PHE A 284 8.99 -4.32 -24.27
C PHE A 284 10.26 -3.56 -24.58
N LYS A 285 10.07 -2.38 -25.17
CA LYS A 285 11.06 -1.31 -25.26
C LYS A 285 10.71 -0.23 -24.24
N GLN A 286 11.65 0.69 -24.03
CA GLN A 286 11.45 1.84 -23.17
C GLN A 286 11.60 3.13 -23.97
N LYS A 287 10.64 4.03 -23.80
CA LYS A 287 10.69 5.39 -24.36
C LYS A 287 11.84 6.14 -23.71
N VAL A 288 12.74 6.67 -24.54
CA VAL A 288 13.90 7.46 -24.09
C VAL A 288 13.57 8.94 -24.18
N LYS A 289 13.86 9.72 -23.13
CA LYS A 289 13.85 11.19 -23.22
C LYS A 289 15.20 11.68 -23.73
N ALA A 290 15.19 12.66 -24.64
CA ALA A 290 16.41 13.28 -25.13
C ALA A 290 17.26 13.81 -23.95
N GLY A 291 18.52 13.39 -23.87
CA GLY A 291 19.46 13.79 -22.81
C GLY A 291 19.59 12.83 -21.63
N GLU A 292 18.75 11.78 -21.51
CA GLU A 292 18.96 10.74 -20.51
C GLU A 292 20.12 9.81 -20.89
N VAL A 293 21.07 9.63 -19.96
CA VAL A 293 22.21 8.71 -20.13
C VAL A 293 21.84 7.36 -19.52
N GLY A 294 21.65 6.34 -20.37
CA GLY A 294 21.29 5.01 -19.90
C GLY A 294 22.45 4.17 -19.35
N SER A 295 23.69 4.44 -19.79
CA SER A 295 24.92 3.86 -19.23
C SER A 295 26.11 4.80 -19.46
N SER A 296 27.03 4.85 -18.50
CA SER A 296 28.26 5.66 -18.59
C SER A 296 29.24 5.17 -19.67
N THR A 297 29.10 3.92 -20.13
CA THR A 297 30.03 3.30 -21.09
C THR A 297 29.35 2.72 -22.33
N MET A 298 28.05 2.39 -22.25
CA MET A 298 27.28 1.77 -23.35
C MET A 298 26.17 2.71 -23.83
N PRO A 299 26.42 3.57 -24.85
CA PRO A 299 25.49 4.64 -25.24
C PRO A 299 24.15 4.16 -25.80
N HIS A 300 24.03 2.88 -26.18
CA HIS A 300 22.80 2.27 -26.69
C HIS A 300 21.93 1.63 -25.59
N LYS A 301 22.41 1.54 -24.34
CA LYS A 301 21.76 0.78 -23.27
C LYS A 301 20.60 1.57 -22.66
N VAL A 302 19.41 0.96 -22.63
CA VAL A 302 18.22 1.50 -21.95
C VAL A 302 17.79 0.53 -20.86
N ASN A 303 17.92 0.93 -19.60
CA ASN A 303 17.76 0.06 -18.43
C ASN A 303 16.39 0.23 -17.76
N PRO A 304 15.76 -0.84 -17.24
CA PRO A 304 14.47 -0.76 -16.55
C PRO A 304 14.60 -0.22 -15.11
N ILE A 305 15.35 0.88 -14.92
CA ILE A 305 15.77 1.38 -13.59
C ILE A 305 14.58 1.75 -12.69
N ASP A 306 13.45 2.14 -13.28
CA ASP A 306 12.27 2.53 -12.53
C ASP A 306 11.64 1.30 -11.85
N PHE A 307 11.61 0.15 -12.53
CA PHE A 307 11.12 -1.12 -11.95
C PHE A 307 12.12 -1.70 -10.95
N GLU A 308 13.43 -1.61 -11.21
CA GLU A 308 14.49 -2.04 -10.28
C GLU A 308 14.49 -1.20 -9.00
N ASN A 309 14.29 0.12 -9.12
CA ASN A 309 14.15 1.01 -7.98
C ASN A 309 12.88 0.71 -7.17
N SER A 310 11.77 0.42 -7.86
CA SER A 310 10.54 -0.01 -7.21
C SER A 310 10.77 -1.31 -6.43
N GLU A 311 11.28 -2.36 -7.07
CA GLU A 311 11.55 -3.66 -6.43
C GLU A 311 12.40 -3.53 -5.15
N GLY A 312 13.53 -2.82 -5.23
CA GLY A 312 14.42 -2.66 -4.07
C GLY A 312 13.75 -1.97 -2.88
N ASN A 313 12.96 -0.92 -3.15
CA ASN A 313 12.25 -0.19 -2.09
C ASN A 313 11.07 -1.01 -1.52
N LEU A 314 10.38 -1.82 -2.31
CA LEU A 314 9.34 -2.72 -1.80
C LEU A 314 9.90 -3.76 -0.82
N GLY A 315 11.12 -4.24 -1.06
CA GLY A 315 11.83 -5.12 -0.12
C GLY A 315 12.10 -4.45 1.23
N LEU A 316 12.62 -3.20 1.21
CA LEU A 316 12.84 -2.40 2.42
C LEU A 316 11.53 -2.07 3.14
N ALA A 317 10.49 -1.71 2.40
CA ALA A 317 9.17 -1.44 2.94
C ALA A 317 8.65 -2.66 3.72
N ASN A 318 8.69 -3.85 3.11
CA ASN A 318 8.19 -5.07 3.74
C ASN A 318 8.99 -5.48 4.97
N ALA A 319 10.30 -5.27 4.98
CA ALA A 319 11.14 -5.54 6.15
C ALA A 319 10.69 -4.70 7.37
N VAL A 320 10.44 -3.40 7.15
CA VAL A 320 9.97 -2.49 8.20
C VAL A 320 8.54 -2.81 8.61
N LEU A 321 7.62 -2.95 7.64
CA LEU A 321 6.19 -3.22 7.90
C LEU A 321 6.00 -4.51 8.70
N ARG A 322 6.70 -5.59 8.35
CA ARG A 322 6.62 -6.86 9.08
C ARG A 322 7.20 -6.75 10.49
N HIS A 323 8.33 -6.05 10.65
CA HIS A 323 8.86 -5.81 11.99
C HIS A 323 7.84 -5.08 12.87
N LEU A 324 7.18 -4.03 12.36
CA LEU A 324 6.15 -3.30 13.09
C LEU A 324 4.97 -4.21 13.43
N ALA A 325 4.45 -4.96 12.46
CA ALA A 325 3.31 -5.87 12.64
C ALA A 325 3.57 -6.96 13.68
N GLU A 326 4.77 -7.54 13.68
CA GLU A 326 5.12 -8.63 14.60
C GLU A 326 5.51 -8.12 16.00
N LYS A 327 6.13 -6.94 16.10
CA LYS A 327 6.71 -6.43 17.37
C LYS A 327 5.77 -5.55 18.17
N LEU A 328 4.88 -4.78 17.53
CA LEU A 328 4.03 -3.83 18.24
C LEU A 328 2.99 -4.50 19.15
N PRO A 329 2.29 -5.58 18.74
CA PRO A 329 1.26 -6.20 19.57
C PRO A 329 1.76 -6.94 20.82
N VAL A 330 3.08 -7.04 21.00
CA VAL A 330 3.69 -7.71 22.16
C VAL A 330 4.25 -6.67 23.12
N SER A 331 3.56 -6.49 24.25
CA SER A 331 3.93 -5.58 25.33
C SER A 331 3.86 -6.28 26.70
N ARG A 332 4.86 -6.09 27.56
CA ARG A 332 4.92 -6.78 28.86
C ARG A 332 3.88 -6.21 29.84
N TRP A 333 3.09 -7.10 30.45
CA TRP A 333 2.03 -6.75 31.42
C TRP A 333 1.07 -5.67 30.87
N GLN A 334 0.74 -4.64 31.66
CA GLN A 334 -0.15 -3.56 31.24
C GLN A 334 0.48 -2.59 30.24
N ARG A 335 1.81 -2.65 30.07
CA ARG A 335 2.61 -2.24 28.90
C ARG A 335 4.08 -2.09 29.30
N ASP A 336 4.97 -2.26 28.32
CA ASP A 336 6.30 -1.63 28.33
C ASP A 336 6.36 -0.48 27.31
N LEU A 337 7.48 0.26 27.28
CA LEU A 337 7.63 1.49 26.49
C LEU A 337 8.42 1.28 25.18
N THR A 338 8.66 0.03 24.78
CA THR A 338 9.44 -0.27 23.57
C THR A 338 8.70 0.08 22.28
N ASP A 339 7.37 0.11 22.33
CA ASP A 339 6.49 0.54 21.25
C ASP A 339 6.63 2.04 20.93
N SER A 340 6.82 2.89 21.94
CA SER A 340 6.87 4.36 21.79
C SER A 340 7.90 4.83 20.75
N THR A 341 9.12 4.29 20.77
CA THR A 341 10.14 4.63 19.76
C THR A 341 9.87 3.97 18.41
N VAL A 342 9.29 2.76 18.44
CA VAL A 342 8.99 1.98 17.23
C VAL A 342 7.84 2.63 16.43
N LEU A 343 6.83 3.19 17.09
CA LEU A 343 5.71 3.92 16.48
C LEU A 343 6.15 5.22 15.78
N ARG A 344 7.33 5.77 16.11
CA ARG A 344 7.92 6.89 15.34
C ARG A 344 8.43 6.46 13.96
N ASN A 345 8.36 5.16 13.63
CA ASN A 345 8.79 4.59 12.35
C ASN A 345 7.61 4.12 11.47
N MET A 346 6.35 4.38 11.84
CA MET A 346 5.18 4.03 11.01
C MET A 346 5.32 4.58 9.57
N GLY A 347 5.80 5.81 9.43
CA GLY A 347 6.02 6.46 8.14
C GLY A 347 7.15 5.88 7.30
N VAL A 348 8.07 5.09 7.87
CA VAL A 348 9.22 4.53 7.13
C VAL A 348 8.76 3.45 6.16
N GLY A 349 7.91 2.52 6.62
CA GLY A 349 7.31 1.48 5.76
C GLY A 349 6.42 2.07 4.67
N PHE A 350 5.63 3.09 5.02
CA PHE A 350 4.81 3.86 4.07
C PHE A 350 5.67 4.60 3.04
N GLY A 351 6.75 5.24 3.48
CA GLY A 351 7.64 6.02 2.62
C GLY A 351 8.31 5.18 1.54
N TYR A 352 8.85 4.01 1.91
CA TYR A 352 9.42 3.08 0.93
C TYR A 352 8.37 2.51 -0.01
N SER A 353 7.15 2.22 0.48
CA SER A 353 6.04 1.75 -0.36
C SER A 353 5.62 2.82 -1.38
N LEU A 354 5.37 4.05 -0.93
CA LEU A 354 4.97 5.17 -1.79
C LEU A 354 6.01 5.46 -2.87
N LEU A 355 7.29 5.52 -2.48
CA LEU A 355 8.40 5.72 -3.42
C LEU A 355 8.40 4.62 -4.50
N ALA A 356 8.21 3.37 -4.10
CA ALA A 356 8.17 2.26 -5.03
C ALA A 356 6.97 2.32 -5.97
N TYR A 357 5.80 2.75 -5.49
CA TYR A 357 4.60 2.89 -6.33
C TYR A 357 4.81 3.97 -7.39
N GLU A 358 5.38 5.11 -7.02
CA GLU A 358 5.71 6.18 -7.97
C GLU A 358 6.78 5.76 -8.99
N SER A 359 7.80 5.00 -8.57
CA SER A 359 8.81 4.46 -9.48
C SER A 359 8.19 3.46 -10.46
N CYS A 360 7.36 2.53 -9.98
CA CYS A 360 6.64 1.58 -10.84
C CYS A 360 5.76 2.30 -11.87
N LEU A 361 4.95 3.27 -11.43
CA LEU A 361 4.08 4.07 -12.30
C LEU A 361 4.88 4.84 -13.37
N ARG A 362 6.06 5.36 -13.00
CA ARG A 362 6.97 6.01 -13.95
C ARG A 362 7.51 5.03 -14.98
N GLY A 363 7.91 3.83 -14.57
CA GLY A 363 8.30 2.75 -15.47
C GLY A 363 7.20 2.40 -16.46
N LEU A 364 5.96 2.26 -15.98
CA LEU A 364 4.78 2.01 -16.81
C LEU A 364 4.54 3.11 -17.87
N SER A 365 4.82 4.38 -17.55
CA SER A 365 4.68 5.48 -18.51
C SER A 365 5.67 5.41 -19.69
N LYS A 366 6.79 4.71 -19.48
CA LYS A 366 7.87 4.55 -20.46
C LYS A 366 7.77 3.25 -21.25
N LEU A 367 6.93 2.32 -20.83
CA LEU A 367 6.81 1.00 -21.45
C LEU A 367 6.18 1.09 -22.84
N GLU A 368 6.77 0.41 -23.82
CA GLU A 368 6.26 0.30 -25.19
C GLU A 368 6.34 -1.15 -25.64
N ALA A 369 5.19 -1.77 -25.93
CA ALA A 369 5.16 -3.15 -26.41
C ALA A 369 5.89 -3.28 -27.75
N ASN A 370 6.48 -4.45 -28.00
CA ASN A 370 7.18 -4.77 -29.25
C ASN A 370 6.46 -5.92 -29.98
N PRO A 371 5.36 -5.65 -30.70
CA PRO A 371 4.58 -6.68 -31.38
C PRO A 371 5.40 -7.57 -32.31
N ALA A 372 6.43 -7.02 -32.96
CA ALA A 372 7.31 -7.77 -33.85
C ALA A 372 8.12 -8.83 -33.11
N ALA A 373 8.66 -8.52 -31.93
CA ALA A 373 9.40 -9.51 -31.13
C ALA A 373 8.47 -10.58 -30.55
N LEU A 374 7.29 -10.18 -30.07
CA LEU A 374 6.26 -11.10 -29.57
C LEU A 374 5.81 -12.09 -30.65
N ALA A 375 5.51 -11.58 -31.86
CA ALA A 375 5.12 -12.39 -32.99
C ALA A 375 6.24 -13.34 -33.44
N ALA A 376 7.49 -12.86 -33.51
CA ALA A 376 8.63 -13.69 -33.87
C ALA A 376 8.87 -14.84 -32.87
N ASP A 377 8.70 -14.59 -31.56
CA ASP A 377 8.83 -15.63 -30.54
C ASP A 377 7.72 -16.67 -30.67
N LEU A 378 6.48 -16.24 -30.91
CA LEU A 378 5.36 -17.16 -31.19
C LEU A 378 5.58 -18.00 -32.46
N ASP A 379 6.02 -17.38 -33.56
CA ASP A 379 6.26 -18.06 -34.84
C ASP A 379 7.42 -19.06 -34.79
N ALA A 380 8.32 -18.92 -33.82
CA ALA A 380 9.41 -19.85 -33.58
C ALA A 380 9.01 -21.08 -32.74
N ASN A 381 7.83 -21.09 -32.11
CA ASN A 381 7.42 -22.09 -31.12
C ASN A 381 6.10 -22.80 -31.49
N TRP A 382 6.07 -23.51 -32.62
CA TRP A 382 4.87 -24.22 -33.09
C TRP A 382 4.50 -25.43 -32.21
N GLU A 383 5.41 -25.92 -31.38
CA GLU A 383 5.18 -27.01 -30.42
C GLU A 383 4.03 -26.74 -29.44
N VAL A 384 3.70 -25.48 -29.17
CA VAL A 384 2.58 -25.12 -28.29
C VAL A 384 1.21 -25.56 -28.85
N LEU A 385 1.12 -25.79 -30.18
CA LEU A 385 -0.08 -26.33 -30.80
C LEU A 385 -0.24 -27.85 -30.60
N ALA A 386 0.73 -28.53 -29.98
CA ALA A 386 0.54 -29.91 -29.57
C ALA A 386 -0.66 -30.04 -28.62
N GLU A 387 -0.82 -29.15 -27.64
CA GLU A 387 -1.92 -29.21 -26.65
C GLU A 387 -3.34 -29.19 -27.28
N PRO A 388 -3.70 -28.24 -28.17
CA PRO A 388 -5.03 -28.24 -28.78
C PRO A 388 -5.26 -29.44 -29.71
N ILE A 389 -4.23 -29.90 -30.43
CA ILE A 389 -4.34 -31.10 -31.29
C ILE A 389 -4.58 -32.34 -30.42
N GLN A 390 -3.80 -32.51 -29.35
CA GLN A 390 -3.92 -33.55 -28.34
C GLN A 390 -5.34 -33.61 -27.78
N THR A 391 -5.90 -32.44 -27.45
CA THR A 391 -7.23 -32.29 -26.86
C THR A 391 -8.34 -32.67 -27.85
N VAL A 392 -8.21 -32.27 -29.12
CA VAL A 392 -9.16 -32.66 -30.17
C VAL A 392 -9.07 -34.16 -30.48
N MET A 393 -7.86 -34.74 -30.50
CA MET A 393 -7.68 -36.18 -30.63
C MET A 393 -8.40 -36.94 -29.52
N ARG A 394 -8.31 -36.48 -28.25
CA ARG A 394 -9.06 -37.04 -27.12
C ARG A 394 -10.57 -36.97 -27.34
N ARG A 395 -11.09 -35.81 -27.80
CA ARG A 395 -12.53 -35.61 -28.08
C ARG A 395 -13.09 -36.65 -29.06
N TYR A 396 -12.30 -37.06 -30.04
CA TYR A 396 -12.69 -38.05 -31.06
C TYR A 396 -12.22 -39.48 -30.77
N GLY A 397 -11.71 -39.76 -29.56
CA GLY A 397 -11.35 -41.12 -29.16
C GLY A 397 -10.11 -41.69 -29.86
N VAL A 398 -9.22 -40.85 -30.40
CA VAL A 398 -7.94 -41.31 -30.97
C VAL A 398 -7.07 -41.87 -29.83
N ALA A 399 -6.56 -43.09 -30.00
CA ALA A 399 -5.77 -43.78 -28.98
C ALA A 399 -4.39 -43.14 -28.76
N ASN A 400 -3.88 -43.15 -27.52
CA ASN A 400 -2.55 -42.66 -27.14
C ASN A 400 -2.17 -41.26 -27.70
N PRO A 401 -3.06 -40.25 -27.60
CA PRO A 401 -2.87 -38.98 -28.27
C PRO A 401 -1.68 -38.16 -27.75
N TYR A 402 -1.35 -38.33 -26.47
CA TYR A 402 -0.19 -37.67 -25.88
C TYR A 402 1.12 -38.28 -26.36
N GLU A 403 1.20 -39.62 -26.40
CA GLU A 403 2.37 -40.37 -26.84
C GLU A 403 2.68 -40.08 -28.31
N GLN A 404 1.66 -40.05 -29.17
CA GLN A 404 1.80 -39.71 -30.59
C GLN A 404 2.41 -38.31 -30.80
N LEU A 405 1.98 -37.32 -30.02
CA LEU A 405 2.54 -35.95 -30.09
C LEU A 405 3.91 -35.84 -29.44
N LYS A 406 4.17 -36.61 -28.38
CA LYS A 406 5.49 -36.69 -27.74
C LYS A 406 6.55 -37.29 -28.67
N GLU A 407 6.18 -38.27 -29.48
CA GLU A 407 7.05 -38.85 -30.52
C GLU A 407 7.28 -37.87 -31.68
N LEU A 408 6.33 -36.99 -31.96
CA LEU A 408 6.48 -35.92 -32.95
C LEU A 408 7.44 -34.82 -32.47
N THR A 409 7.41 -34.48 -31.16
CA THR A 409 8.20 -33.40 -30.56
C THR A 409 9.63 -33.79 -30.19
N ARG A 410 9.93 -35.06 -29.91
CA ARG A 410 11.27 -35.51 -29.49
C ARG A 410 12.13 -35.98 -30.67
N GLY A 411 13.20 -35.24 -30.97
CA GLY A 411 14.30 -35.72 -31.83
C GLY A 411 14.21 -35.38 -33.32
N LYS A 412 13.30 -34.49 -33.73
CA LYS A 412 13.21 -33.95 -35.10
C LYS A 412 13.60 -32.46 -35.11
N ALA A 413 13.85 -31.90 -36.31
CA ALA A 413 14.37 -30.55 -36.54
C ALA A 413 13.39 -29.40 -36.18
N GLY A 414 12.75 -29.46 -35.01
CA GLY A 414 11.69 -28.57 -34.56
C GLY A 414 10.30 -28.97 -35.06
N MET A 415 9.26 -28.62 -34.31
CA MET A 415 7.90 -28.61 -34.86
C MET A 415 7.77 -27.37 -35.73
N THR A 416 7.37 -27.56 -36.99
CA THR A 416 7.07 -26.47 -37.92
C THR A 416 5.60 -26.57 -38.32
N ARG A 417 5.10 -25.53 -38.98
CA ARG A 417 3.76 -25.55 -39.56
C ARG A 417 3.54 -26.77 -40.46
N GLU A 418 4.51 -27.09 -41.31
CA GLU A 418 4.43 -28.17 -42.29
C GLU A 418 4.39 -29.53 -41.60
N THR A 419 5.23 -29.76 -40.59
CA THR A 419 5.26 -31.03 -39.86
C THR A 419 3.98 -31.26 -39.06
N LEU A 420 3.42 -30.20 -38.48
CA LEU A 420 2.11 -30.22 -37.82
C LEU A 420 0.97 -30.49 -38.78
N HIS A 421 0.93 -29.81 -39.92
CA HIS A 421 -0.12 -29.99 -40.92
C HIS A 421 -0.13 -31.43 -41.46
N ALA A 422 1.05 -32.00 -41.74
CA ALA A 422 1.18 -33.39 -42.17
C ALA A 422 0.72 -34.37 -41.09
N PHE A 423 1.01 -34.10 -39.81
CA PHE A 423 0.50 -34.90 -38.70
C PHE A 423 -1.04 -34.85 -38.63
N ILE A 424 -1.63 -33.66 -38.72
CA ILE A 424 -3.08 -33.45 -38.68
C ILE A 424 -3.80 -34.18 -39.83
N ASP A 425 -3.21 -34.21 -41.03
CA ASP A 425 -3.77 -34.94 -42.17
C ASP A 425 -3.94 -36.44 -41.90
N GLY A 426 -2.99 -37.03 -41.18
CA GLY A 426 -2.99 -38.44 -40.81
C GLY A 426 -3.97 -38.81 -39.69
N LEU A 427 -4.60 -37.85 -39.01
CA LEU A 427 -5.50 -38.13 -37.90
C LEU A 427 -6.83 -38.75 -38.36
N ALA A 428 -7.33 -39.72 -37.61
CA ALA A 428 -8.66 -40.30 -37.82
C ALA A 428 -9.76 -39.45 -37.15
N ILE A 429 -9.89 -38.18 -37.57
CA ILE A 429 -10.89 -37.22 -37.10
C ILE A 429 -11.65 -36.59 -38.28
N PRO A 430 -12.83 -35.97 -38.10
CA PRO A 430 -13.58 -35.35 -39.19
C PRO A 430 -12.78 -34.27 -39.93
N ASP A 431 -12.93 -34.19 -41.25
CA ASP A 431 -12.18 -33.25 -42.10
C ASP A 431 -12.39 -31.79 -41.71
N ALA A 432 -13.59 -31.43 -41.22
CA ALA A 432 -13.88 -30.10 -40.70
C ALA A 432 -12.98 -29.72 -39.50
N GLU A 433 -12.63 -30.71 -38.66
CA GLU A 433 -11.75 -30.50 -37.49
C GLU A 433 -10.28 -30.48 -37.90
N LYS A 434 -9.88 -31.26 -38.90
CA LYS A 434 -8.55 -31.14 -39.51
C LYS A 434 -8.35 -29.73 -40.09
N ALA A 435 -9.33 -29.26 -40.86
CA ALA A 435 -9.32 -27.92 -41.43
C ALA A 435 -9.22 -26.85 -40.34
N ARG A 436 -10.03 -26.94 -39.28
CA ARG A 436 -10.00 -26.02 -38.14
C ARG A 436 -8.67 -26.04 -37.39
N LEU A 437 -8.07 -27.21 -37.14
CA LEU A 437 -6.76 -27.29 -36.50
C LEU A 437 -5.65 -26.66 -37.35
N LYS A 438 -5.72 -26.82 -38.67
CA LYS A 438 -4.76 -26.22 -39.63
C LYS A 438 -4.89 -24.71 -39.80
N THR A 439 -5.97 -24.09 -39.34
CA THR A 439 -6.06 -22.62 -39.30
C THR A 439 -5.41 -22.03 -38.05
N MET A 440 -5.12 -22.83 -37.03
CA MET A 440 -4.52 -22.35 -35.78
C MET A 440 -3.03 -22.03 -36.01
N THR A 441 -2.60 -20.92 -35.43
CA THR A 441 -1.18 -20.56 -35.26
C THR A 441 -0.90 -20.38 -33.77
N PRO A 442 0.38 -20.38 -33.32
CA PRO A 442 0.71 -20.00 -31.96
C PRO A 442 0.08 -18.65 -31.58
N GLY A 443 0.18 -17.64 -32.45
CA GLY A 443 -0.41 -16.31 -32.20
C GLY A 443 -1.94 -16.28 -32.14
N SER A 444 -2.65 -17.22 -32.77
CA SER A 444 -4.12 -17.31 -32.67
C SER A 444 -4.60 -18.20 -31.53
N TYR A 445 -3.72 -19.00 -30.90
CA TYR A 445 -4.07 -19.94 -29.83
C TYR A 445 -4.01 -19.28 -28.45
N THR A 446 -4.79 -18.21 -28.27
CA THR A 446 -4.83 -17.41 -27.03
C THR A 446 -6.11 -17.64 -26.21
N GLY A 447 -6.95 -18.59 -26.61
CA GLY A 447 -8.21 -18.90 -25.93
C GLY A 447 -9.11 -17.66 -25.80
N VAL A 448 -9.54 -17.37 -24.57
CA VAL A 448 -10.37 -16.19 -24.22
C VAL A 448 -9.56 -15.08 -23.53
N ALA A 449 -8.22 -15.08 -23.67
CA ALA A 449 -7.33 -14.16 -22.96
C ALA A 449 -7.72 -12.67 -23.17
N ALA A 450 -8.04 -12.30 -24.40
CA ALA A 450 -8.43 -10.92 -24.72
C ALA A 450 -9.79 -10.54 -24.14
N GLU A 451 -10.72 -11.47 -23.98
CA GLU A 451 -12.01 -11.22 -23.32
C GLU A 451 -11.79 -10.99 -21.82
N LEU A 452 -11.05 -11.89 -21.17
CA LEU A 452 -10.71 -11.78 -19.74
C LEU A 452 -9.93 -10.48 -19.43
N ALA A 453 -9.05 -10.06 -20.34
CA ALA A 453 -8.32 -8.80 -20.19
C ALA A 453 -9.25 -7.58 -20.21
N ARG A 454 -10.36 -7.60 -20.96
CA ARG A 454 -11.32 -6.50 -21.05
C ARG A 454 -12.36 -6.48 -19.93
N GLN A 455 -12.55 -7.60 -19.24
CA GLN A 455 -13.50 -7.72 -18.15
C GLN A 455 -13.01 -7.10 -16.83
N ILE A 456 -11.71 -6.80 -16.72
CA ILE A 456 -11.09 -6.25 -15.51
C ILE A 456 -11.29 -4.74 -15.33
#